data_AF-A0AAU4BK42-F1
#
_entry.id   AF-A0AAU4BK42-F1
#
_cell.length_a   1.000
_cell.length_b   1.000
_cell.length_c   1.000
_cell.angle_alpha   90.00
_cell.angle_beta   90.00
_cell.angle_gamma   90.00
#
_symmetry.space_group_name_H-M   'P 1'
#
loop_
_entity.id
_entity.type
_entity.pdbx_description
1 polymer ?
#
loop_
_entity_poly.entity_id
_entity_poly.type
_entity_poly.pdbx_seq_one_letter_code
_entity_poly.pdbx_strand_id
1 'polypeptide(L)'
;MEDLASSCWDPSLVDVVSVRASSVRAGEEMRKGWHAAWPLIIPTATLLLAGCGDEEPDKAASATSPATRSPVSTRPVAPTPTPTPTLKKAKNGSSLAACADARCEVEVGLGDVIRFNAGVRSESGLSKMTVTSIGEMSIEFSVGGGSFGVSPPGSDDPFNINGTFSHTLIDTAGKKAVIRLGSPKPGAGGAMIS
;
A
#
# COMPACT_ATOMS: atom_id res chain seq x y z
N MET A 1 -19.17 -51.17 29.15
CA MET A 1 -20.14 -50.67 30.15
C MET A 1 -19.61 -49.31 30.55
N GLU A 2 -20.08 -48.28 29.86
CA GLU A 2 -21.18 -47.41 30.35
C GLU A 2 -20.58 -46.37 31.33
N ASP A 3 -20.88 -45.08 31.34
CA ASP A 3 -21.63 -44.18 30.48
C ASP A 3 -21.49 -42.77 31.11
N LEU A 4 -21.87 -41.73 30.37
CA LEU A 4 -22.38 -40.42 30.84
C LEU A 4 -21.47 -39.33 31.46
N ALA A 5 -21.43 -38.21 30.70
CA ALA A 5 -21.83 -36.84 31.11
C ALA A 5 -20.90 -36.05 32.05
N SER A 6 -20.87 -34.72 32.13
CA SER A 6 -21.33 -33.56 31.34
C SER A 6 -21.16 -32.37 32.30
N SER A 7 -20.60 -31.25 31.82
CA SER A 7 -20.74 -29.89 32.40
C SER A 7 -20.09 -29.65 33.78
N CYS A 8 -19.41 -28.54 34.07
CA CYS A 8 -19.90 -27.17 33.95
C CYS A 8 -18.80 -26.15 33.63
N TRP A 9 -19.15 -25.24 32.72
CA TRP A 9 -18.65 -23.86 32.69
C TRP A 9 -19.10 -23.10 33.95
N ASP A 10 -18.27 -22.16 34.43
CA ASP A 10 -18.77 -20.94 35.08
C ASP A 10 -18.03 -19.71 34.52
N PRO A 11 -18.76 -18.77 33.89
CA PRO A 11 -18.25 -17.51 33.39
C PRO A 11 -18.67 -16.36 34.33
N SER A 12 -17.73 -15.76 35.07
CA SER A 12 -17.97 -14.44 35.66
C SER A 12 -16.67 -13.67 35.94
N LEU A 13 -16.73 -12.37 35.62
CA LEU A 13 -15.77 -11.29 35.93
C LEU A 13 -14.41 -11.28 35.22
N VAL A 14 -14.30 -10.51 34.14
CA VAL A 14 -13.59 -9.21 34.16
C VAL A 14 -14.11 -8.28 33.04
N ASP A 15 -14.62 -7.15 33.51
CA ASP A 15 -14.83 -5.83 32.88
C ASP A 15 -15.15 -5.69 31.38
N VAL A 16 -16.42 -5.31 31.19
CA VAL A 16 -17.01 -4.64 30.03
C VAL A 16 -16.53 -3.18 29.99
N VAL A 17 -15.54 -2.85 29.16
CA VAL A 17 -15.36 -1.47 28.69
C VAL A 17 -16.26 -1.27 27.48
N SER A 18 -17.41 -0.66 27.79
CA SER A 18 -18.36 -0.06 26.87
C SER A 18 -17.70 1.08 26.10
N VAL A 19 -17.57 0.95 24.77
CA VAL A 19 -17.40 2.10 23.87
C VAL A 19 -18.61 2.17 22.95
N ARG A 20 -19.38 3.23 23.19
CA ARG A 20 -20.62 3.67 22.57
C ARG A 20 -20.83 3.27 21.11
N ALA A 21 -21.96 2.63 20.89
CA ALA A 21 -22.78 2.82 19.70
C ALA A 21 -23.20 4.29 19.57
N SER A 22 -23.01 4.89 18.39
CA SER A 22 -23.77 6.06 17.96
C SER A 22 -24.67 5.63 16.82
N SER A 23 -25.93 5.42 17.20
CA SER A 23 -27.06 5.15 16.32
C SER A 23 -27.39 6.35 15.44
N VAL A 24 -27.63 6.03 14.17
CA VAL A 24 -28.55 6.63 13.19
C VAL A 24 -29.44 7.78 13.70
N ARG A 25 -29.46 8.89 12.95
CA ARG A 25 -30.65 9.74 12.84
C ARG A 25 -31.05 9.86 11.37
N ALA A 26 -32.19 9.26 11.05
CA ALA A 26 -32.95 9.51 9.85
C ALA A 26 -33.37 10.98 9.77
N GLY A 27 -33.31 11.55 8.57
CA GLY A 27 -33.79 12.89 8.23
C GLY A 27 -34.39 12.83 6.83
N GLU A 28 -35.68 12.55 6.80
CA GLU A 28 -36.58 12.57 5.65
C GLU A 28 -36.94 14.03 5.29
N GLU A 29 -37.19 14.26 4.00
CA GLU A 29 -37.90 15.41 3.39
C GLU A 29 -37.42 16.84 3.68
N MET A 30 -37.06 17.59 2.62
CA MET A 30 -37.84 18.78 2.22
C MET A 30 -37.29 19.47 0.95
N ARG A 31 -38.21 19.59 -0.02
CA ARG A 31 -38.47 20.75 -0.93
C ARG A 31 -37.42 21.03 -2.02
N LYS A 32 -37.73 20.76 -3.30
CA LYS A 32 -38.49 21.63 -4.23
C LYS A 32 -38.07 23.11 -4.18
N GLY A 33 -37.50 23.59 -5.28
CA GLY A 33 -37.83 24.90 -5.82
C GLY A 33 -36.71 25.95 -5.86
N TRP A 34 -36.41 26.36 -7.09
CA TRP A 34 -36.04 27.71 -7.53
C TRP A 34 -34.60 28.25 -7.37
N HIS A 35 -34.07 28.59 -8.55
CA HIS A 35 -33.14 29.66 -8.93
C HIS A 35 -32.68 30.63 -7.84
N ALA A 36 -31.37 30.90 -7.78
CA ALA A 36 -30.75 32.14 -8.30
C ALA A 36 -29.38 32.42 -7.67
N ALA A 37 -28.56 33.13 -8.45
CA ALA A 37 -27.49 34.05 -8.05
C ALA A 37 -26.13 33.50 -7.59
N TRP A 38 -25.15 33.74 -8.48
CA TRP A 38 -23.72 33.94 -8.21
C TRP A 38 -23.44 34.77 -6.95
N PRO A 39 -22.22 34.60 -6.38
CA PRO A 39 -21.25 35.67 -6.60
C PRO A 39 -19.86 35.20 -7.05
N LEU A 40 -19.33 35.97 -8.00
CA LEU A 40 -17.91 36.16 -8.31
C LEU A 40 -17.19 36.82 -7.14
N ILE A 41 -16.07 36.25 -6.68
CA ILE A 41 -14.98 37.01 -6.04
C ILE A 41 -13.63 36.42 -6.51
N ILE A 42 -12.81 37.29 -7.11
CA ILE A 42 -11.45 37.06 -7.62
C ILE A 42 -10.43 37.72 -6.62
N PRO A 43 -9.12 37.82 -6.91
CA PRO A 43 -7.96 37.00 -6.53
C PRO A 43 -7.06 37.64 -5.43
N THR A 44 -5.93 36.98 -5.10
CA THR A 44 -4.53 37.50 -5.04
C THR A 44 -3.71 36.94 -3.87
N ALA A 45 -2.50 36.42 -4.16
CA ALA A 45 -1.24 36.84 -3.55
C ALA A 45 -0.08 35.92 -3.99
N THR A 46 0.86 36.51 -4.72
CA THR A 46 2.20 36.03 -5.05
C THR A 46 3.11 36.00 -3.82
N LEU A 47 3.92 34.95 -3.65
CA LEU A 47 5.14 34.99 -2.84
C LEU A 47 6.30 34.38 -3.64
N LEU A 48 7.22 35.26 -4.05
CA LEU A 48 8.55 34.95 -4.55
C LEU A 48 9.41 34.46 -3.38
N LEU A 49 10.09 33.31 -3.52
CA LEU A 49 11.34 33.07 -2.80
C LEU A 49 12.48 33.01 -3.81
N ALA A 50 13.17 34.15 -3.91
CA ALA A 50 14.52 34.26 -4.43
C ALA A 50 15.48 33.54 -3.46
N GLY A 51 16.40 32.74 -4.00
CA GLY A 51 17.52 32.15 -3.28
C GLY A 51 18.79 32.31 -4.11
N CYS A 52 19.50 33.41 -3.86
CA CYS A 52 20.81 33.74 -4.41
C CYS A 52 21.91 32.79 -3.89
N GLY A 53 22.89 32.51 -4.75
CA GLY A 53 24.18 31.95 -4.37
C GLY A 53 25.20 32.37 -5.43
N ASP A 54 25.79 33.55 -5.21
CA ASP A 54 26.81 34.23 -6.00
C ASP A 54 28.14 34.11 -5.24
N GLU A 55 29.19 33.58 -5.87
CA GLU A 55 30.57 33.93 -5.55
C GLU A 55 31.50 33.53 -6.71
N GLU A 56 32.08 34.54 -7.36
CA GLU A 56 33.17 34.47 -8.35
C GLU A 56 34.42 35.20 -7.78
N PRO A 57 35.48 35.46 -8.54
CA PRO A 57 36.75 34.73 -8.67
C PRO A 57 37.95 35.37 -7.93
N ASP A 58 39.02 34.60 -7.69
CA ASP A 58 40.35 35.16 -7.38
C ASP A 58 41.50 34.55 -8.21
N LYS A 59 41.85 35.32 -9.25
CA LYS A 59 43.16 35.89 -9.61
C LYS A 59 44.49 35.11 -9.39
N ALA A 60 45.13 34.85 -10.55
CA ALA A 60 46.54 35.04 -10.92
C ALA A 60 47.70 34.19 -10.32
N ALA A 61 48.21 33.32 -11.19
CA ALA A 61 49.60 33.20 -11.69
C ALA A 61 50.80 33.19 -10.70
N SER A 62 51.52 32.06 -10.70
CA SER A 62 52.99 32.04 -10.76
C SER A 62 53.49 30.76 -11.42
N ALA A 63 54.38 30.92 -12.39
CA ALA A 63 55.04 29.87 -13.15
C ALA A 63 56.21 29.25 -12.36
N THR A 64 56.38 27.92 -12.41
CA THR A 64 57.67 27.24 -12.20
C THR A 64 57.68 25.88 -12.93
N SER A 65 58.83 25.62 -13.55
CA SER A 65 59.30 24.57 -14.48
C SER A 65 58.80 23.11 -14.37
N PRO A 66 58.95 22.33 -15.47
CA PRO A 66 58.38 20.99 -15.61
C PRO A 66 59.23 19.94 -14.91
N ALA A 67 58.64 19.24 -13.94
CA ALA A 67 59.13 17.95 -13.48
C ALA A 67 58.33 16.85 -14.16
N THR A 68 58.95 16.18 -15.13
CA THR A 68 58.47 14.95 -15.76
C THR A 68 58.29 13.88 -14.69
N ARG A 69 57.09 13.78 -14.12
CA ARG A 69 56.64 12.61 -13.37
C ARG A 69 55.62 11.89 -14.23
N SER A 70 55.99 10.69 -14.67
CA SER A 70 55.11 9.76 -15.37
C SER A 70 53.75 9.69 -14.67
N PRO A 71 52.63 9.79 -15.39
CA PRO A 71 51.32 9.61 -14.76
C PRO A 71 51.26 8.17 -14.26
N VAL A 72 51.27 8.01 -12.94
CA VAL A 72 50.75 6.79 -12.32
C VAL A 72 49.30 6.73 -12.78
N SER A 73 49.04 5.84 -13.73
CA SER A 73 47.71 5.51 -14.20
C SER A 73 47.00 4.80 -13.06
N THR A 74 46.44 5.58 -12.14
CA THR A 74 45.49 5.09 -11.15
C THR A 74 44.27 4.65 -11.94
N ARG A 75 44.21 3.37 -12.29
CA ARG A 75 43.02 2.78 -12.91
C ARG A 75 41.81 3.18 -12.04
N PRO A 76 40.75 3.76 -12.61
CA PRO A 76 39.50 3.90 -11.89
C PRO A 76 39.09 2.53 -11.37
N VAL A 77 38.97 2.38 -10.05
CA VAL A 77 38.37 1.19 -9.46
C VAL A 77 36.94 1.16 -9.99
N ALA A 78 36.63 0.16 -10.79
CA ALA A 78 35.28 -0.03 -11.30
C ALA A 78 34.33 -0.12 -10.08
N PRO A 79 33.21 0.62 -10.07
CA PRO A 79 32.26 0.54 -8.98
C PRO A 79 31.80 -0.91 -8.86
N THR A 80 31.92 -1.48 -7.66
CA THR A 80 31.35 -2.78 -7.35
C THR A 80 29.85 -2.71 -7.64
N PRO A 81 29.27 -3.62 -8.45
CA PRO A 81 27.85 -3.58 -8.74
C PRO A 81 27.08 -3.76 -7.44
N THR A 82 26.25 -2.78 -7.08
CA THR A 82 25.31 -2.90 -5.97
C THR A 82 24.39 -4.10 -6.26
N PRO A 83 24.25 -5.07 -5.34
CA PRO A 83 23.36 -6.20 -5.56
C PRO A 83 21.94 -5.67 -5.78
N THR A 84 21.33 -6.03 -6.90
CA THR A 84 19.93 -5.70 -7.16
C THR A 84 19.08 -6.50 -6.18
N PRO A 85 18.16 -5.86 -5.43
CA PRO A 85 17.26 -6.57 -4.53
C PRO A 85 16.49 -7.63 -5.34
N THR A 86 16.59 -8.88 -4.89
CA THR A 86 15.94 -10.01 -5.55
C THR A 86 14.59 -10.22 -4.88
N LEU A 87 13.53 -10.10 -5.68
CA LEU A 87 12.17 -10.34 -5.22
C LEU A 87 12.01 -11.81 -4.81
N LYS A 88 11.34 -12.05 -3.68
CA LYS A 88 10.95 -13.41 -3.27
C LYS A 88 10.16 -14.10 -4.37
N LYS A 89 10.31 -15.43 -4.46
CA LYS A 89 9.57 -16.23 -5.44
C LYS A 89 8.16 -16.50 -4.94
N ALA A 90 7.16 -15.99 -5.64
CA ALA A 90 5.76 -16.26 -5.36
C ALA A 90 5.37 -17.72 -5.64
N LYS A 91 4.58 -18.35 -4.78
CA LYS A 91 4.10 -19.74 -4.94
C LYS A 91 3.44 -20.00 -6.30
N ASN A 92 2.62 -19.06 -6.77
CA ASN A 92 1.89 -19.16 -8.03
C ASN A 92 2.55 -18.35 -9.18
N GLY A 93 3.78 -17.86 -8.99
CA GLY A 93 4.48 -17.01 -9.95
C GLY A 93 3.67 -15.75 -10.29
N SER A 94 3.65 -15.34 -11.55
CA SER A 94 2.90 -14.16 -12.02
C SER A 94 1.48 -14.49 -12.52
N SER A 95 0.93 -15.66 -12.19
CA SER A 95 -0.37 -16.10 -12.69
C SER A 95 -1.52 -15.48 -11.88
N LEU A 96 -1.98 -14.29 -12.27
CA LEU A 96 -3.07 -13.58 -11.57
C LEU A 96 -4.40 -14.37 -11.55
N ALA A 97 -4.62 -15.26 -12.53
CA ALA A 97 -5.79 -16.13 -12.56
C ALA A 97 -5.81 -17.15 -11.41
N ALA A 98 -4.64 -17.47 -10.84
CA ALA A 98 -4.56 -18.32 -9.64
C ALA A 98 -5.22 -17.67 -8.42
N CYS A 99 -5.47 -16.37 -8.44
CA CYS A 99 -6.12 -15.61 -7.38
C CYS A 99 -7.63 -15.48 -7.53
N ALA A 100 -8.25 -16.19 -8.47
CA ALA A 100 -9.69 -16.06 -8.73
C ALA A 100 -10.55 -16.39 -7.50
N ASP A 101 -10.08 -17.28 -6.63
CA ASP A 101 -10.71 -17.68 -5.37
C ASP A 101 -10.15 -16.94 -4.14
N ALA A 102 -9.32 -15.91 -4.35
CA ALA A 102 -8.58 -15.19 -3.33
C ALA A 102 -7.65 -16.07 -2.46
N ARG A 103 -7.17 -17.22 -2.97
CA ARG A 103 -6.26 -18.15 -2.26
C ARG A 103 -4.96 -18.40 -3.02
N CYS A 104 -4.17 -17.36 -3.16
CA CYS A 104 -2.96 -17.39 -3.99
C CYS A 104 -1.80 -16.66 -3.34
N GLU A 105 -0.62 -16.88 -3.89
CA GLU A 105 0.53 -16.01 -3.69
C GLU A 105 1.16 -15.73 -5.04
N VAL A 106 1.10 -14.47 -5.49
CA VAL A 106 1.48 -14.07 -6.85
C VAL A 106 2.40 -12.87 -6.85
N GLU A 107 3.24 -12.80 -7.88
CA GLU A 107 3.93 -11.57 -8.26
C GLU A 107 2.98 -10.67 -9.04
N VAL A 108 2.94 -9.39 -8.65
CA VAL A 108 2.17 -8.33 -9.30
C VAL A 108 3.06 -7.15 -9.65
N GLY A 109 2.68 -6.43 -10.70
CA GLY A 109 3.24 -5.15 -11.12
C GLY A 109 2.18 -4.06 -11.21
N LEU A 110 2.64 -2.83 -11.46
CA LEU A 110 1.77 -1.69 -11.66
C LEU A 110 0.78 -1.91 -12.82
N GLY A 111 -0.51 -1.66 -12.58
CA GLY A 111 -1.56 -1.83 -13.58
C GLY A 111 -2.12 -3.26 -13.69
N ASP A 112 -1.54 -4.24 -12.99
CA ASP A 112 -2.05 -5.61 -12.98
C ASP A 112 -3.45 -5.66 -12.36
N VAL A 113 -4.31 -6.51 -12.94
CA VAL A 113 -5.71 -6.66 -12.52
C VAL A 113 -5.96 -8.10 -12.08
N ILE A 114 -6.23 -8.27 -10.79
CA ILE A 114 -6.68 -9.53 -10.20
C ILE A 114 -8.20 -9.57 -10.34
N ARG A 115 -8.72 -10.60 -11.00
CA ARG A 115 -10.17 -10.79 -11.20
C ARG A 115 -10.65 -11.92 -10.30
N PHE A 116 -11.72 -11.68 -9.57
CA PHE A 116 -12.31 -12.64 -8.66
C PHE A 116 -13.45 -13.42 -9.33
N ASN A 117 -13.63 -14.66 -8.89
CA ASN A 117 -14.72 -15.53 -9.33
C ASN A 117 -16.05 -15.11 -8.67
N ALA A 118 -17.13 -15.79 -9.06
CA ALA A 118 -18.47 -15.50 -8.55
C ALA A 118 -18.61 -15.72 -7.03
N GLY A 119 -17.89 -16.68 -6.44
CA GLY A 119 -17.95 -16.96 -5.00
C GLY A 119 -17.40 -15.79 -4.19
N VAL A 120 -16.15 -15.40 -4.47
CA VAL A 120 -15.52 -14.25 -3.80
C VAL A 120 -16.31 -12.97 -4.04
N ARG A 121 -16.81 -12.76 -5.26
CA ARG A 121 -17.63 -11.59 -5.59
C ARG A 121 -18.93 -11.54 -4.79
N SER A 122 -19.63 -12.66 -4.62
CA SER A 122 -20.87 -12.71 -3.84
C SER A 122 -20.62 -12.49 -2.34
N GLU A 123 -19.49 -12.95 -1.82
CA GLU A 123 -19.15 -12.83 -0.40
C GLU A 123 -18.57 -11.46 -0.03
N SER A 124 -17.67 -10.92 -0.88
CA SER A 124 -16.96 -9.67 -0.61
C SER A 124 -17.56 -8.45 -1.32
N GLY A 125 -18.42 -8.63 -2.33
CA GLY A 125 -18.85 -7.56 -3.22
C GLY A 125 -17.80 -7.13 -4.26
N LEU A 126 -16.57 -7.68 -4.21
CA LEU A 126 -15.47 -7.27 -5.07
C LEU A 126 -15.37 -8.14 -6.32
N SER A 127 -15.37 -7.51 -7.50
CA SER A 127 -15.17 -8.22 -8.78
C SER A 127 -13.72 -8.24 -9.23
N LYS A 128 -12.94 -7.21 -8.89
CA LYS A 128 -11.53 -7.07 -9.28
C LYS A 128 -10.76 -6.12 -8.36
N MET A 129 -9.44 -6.29 -8.33
CA MET A 129 -8.46 -5.40 -7.72
C MET A 129 -7.42 -5.00 -8.77
N THR A 130 -7.10 -3.71 -8.86
CA THR A 130 -6.06 -3.19 -9.76
C THR A 130 -4.91 -2.62 -8.94
N VAL A 131 -3.67 -2.98 -9.26
CA VAL A 131 -2.49 -2.37 -8.63
C VAL A 131 -2.31 -0.94 -9.16
N THR A 132 -2.41 0.06 -8.30
CA THR A 132 -2.27 1.47 -8.67
C THR A 132 -0.92 2.06 -8.30
N SER A 133 -0.28 1.55 -7.26
CA SER A 133 1.03 2.03 -6.81
C SER A 133 1.84 0.91 -6.17
N ILE A 134 3.15 0.90 -6.42
CA ILE A 134 4.12 0.03 -5.74
C ILE A 134 5.27 0.92 -5.30
N GLY A 135 5.48 1.01 -3.98
CA GLY A 135 6.62 1.65 -3.35
C GLY A 135 7.62 0.62 -2.81
N GLU A 136 8.71 1.08 -2.21
CA GLU A 136 9.71 0.20 -1.62
C GLU A 136 9.19 -0.65 -0.46
N MET A 137 8.18 -0.15 0.28
CA MET A 137 7.58 -0.87 1.41
C MET A 137 6.05 -0.87 1.41
N SER A 138 5.45 -0.54 0.26
CA SER A 138 4.00 -0.37 0.18
C SER A 138 3.47 -0.80 -1.18
N ILE A 139 2.22 -1.23 -1.18
CA ILE A 139 1.44 -1.43 -2.40
C ILE A 139 0.07 -0.82 -2.19
N GLU A 140 -0.48 -0.20 -3.23
CA GLU A 140 -1.84 0.33 -3.26
C GLU A 140 -2.66 -0.36 -4.34
N PHE A 141 -3.91 -0.69 -3.98
CA PHE A 141 -4.89 -1.28 -4.87
C PHE A 141 -6.11 -0.38 -4.99
N SER A 142 -6.63 -0.25 -6.21
CA SER A 142 -7.96 0.26 -6.46
C SER A 142 -8.95 -0.88 -6.65
N VAL A 143 -10.13 -0.70 -6.06
CA VAL A 143 -11.29 -1.58 -6.17
C VAL A 143 -12.53 -0.75 -6.47
N GLY A 144 -13.62 -1.38 -6.86
CA GLY A 144 -14.90 -0.67 -7.00
C GLY A 144 -15.25 -0.01 -5.66
N GLY A 145 -15.34 1.32 -5.63
CA GLY A 145 -15.71 2.08 -4.43
C GLY A 145 -14.54 2.73 -3.66
N GLY A 146 -13.27 2.40 -3.94
CA GLY A 146 -12.14 3.04 -3.26
C GLY A 146 -10.76 2.47 -3.57
N SER A 147 -9.76 2.89 -2.79
CA SER A 147 -8.43 2.29 -2.76
C SER A 147 -8.03 1.93 -1.34
N PHE A 148 -7.12 0.96 -1.22
CA PHE A 148 -6.49 0.62 0.04
C PHE A 148 -5.02 0.27 -0.20
N GLY A 149 -4.19 0.51 0.81
CA GLY A 149 -2.77 0.20 0.77
C GLY A 149 -2.37 -0.75 1.89
N VAL A 150 -1.30 -1.51 1.68
CA VAL A 150 -0.72 -2.40 2.70
C VAL A 150 0.75 -2.11 2.86
N SER A 151 1.21 -2.01 4.11
CA SER A 151 2.59 -1.73 4.51
C SER A 151 2.82 -2.19 5.95
N PRO A 152 4.06 -2.53 6.35
CA PRO A 152 5.24 -2.81 5.52
C PRO A 152 5.24 -4.26 4.97
N PRO A 153 6.11 -4.62 4.00
CA PRO A 153 6.29 -5.99 3.55
C PRO A 153 6.80 -6.88 4.69
N GLY A 154 6.39 -8.15 4.67
CA GLY A 154 6.87 -9.15 5.63
C GLY A 154 6.25 -9.03 7.03
N SER A 155 5.27 -8.16 7.23
CA SER A 155 4.41 -8.26 8.42
C SER A 155 3.55 -9.52 8.32
N ASP A 156 3.53 -10.33 9.37
CA ASP A 156 2.64 -11.48 9.50
C ASP A 156 1.18 -11.10 9.82
N ASP A 157 0.93 -9.78 9.91
CA ASP A 157 -0.35 -9.14 10.15
C ASP A 157 -1.10 -8.96 8.84
N PRO A 158 -1.99 -9.90 8.46
CA PRO A 158 -2.82 -9.71 7.30
C PRO A 158 -3.81 -8.58 7.52
N PHE A 159 -4.36 -8.12 6.41
CA PHE A 159 -5.48 -7.20 6.39
C PHE A 159 -6.71 -7.88 5.81
N ASN A 160 -7.82 -7.92 6.54
CA ASN A 160 -9.08 -8.49 6.06
C ASN A 160 -9.81 -7.49 5.16
N ILE A 161 -10.22 -7.94 3.98
CA ILE A 161 -11.00 -7.14 3.04
C ILE A 161 -12.45 -7.61 3.11
N ASN A 162 -13.34 -6.72 3.53
CA ASN A 162 -14.77 -6.99 3.73
C ASN A 162 -15.07 -8.22 4.61
N GLY A 163 -14.10 -8.63 5.45
CA GLY A 163 -14.19 -9.84 6.29
C GLY A 163 -14.12 -11.17 5.51
N THR A 164 -13.94 -11.14 4.19
CA THR A 164 -14.04 -12.33 3.33
C THR A 164 -12.70 -13.03 3.10
N PHE A 165 -11.63 -12.26 2.89
CA PHE A 165 -10.29 -12.79 2.67
C PHE A 165 -9.23 -11.85 3.26
N SER A 166 -8.04 -12.39 3.51
CA SER A 166 -6.88 -11.61 3.94
C SER A 166 -5.99 -11.22 2.76
N HIS A 167 -5.33 -10.07 2.91
CA HIS A 167 -4.26 -9.60 2.05
C HIS A 167 -2.98 -9.42 2.88
N THR A 168 -1.85 -9.89 2.34
CA THR A 168 -0.51 -9.70 2.92
C THR A 168 0.47 -9.26 1.85
N LEU A 169 1.26 -8.23 2.12
CA LEU A 169 2.41 -7.85 1.31
C LEU A 169 3.64 -8.65 1.78
N ILE A 170 4.17 -9.54 0.94
CA ILE A 170 5.29 -10.39 1.31
C ILE A 170 6.62 -9.71 1.02
N ASP A 171 6.73 -9.07 -0.14
CA ASP A 171 7.97 -8.47 -0.61
C ASP A 171 7.73 -7.44 -1.71
N THR A 172 8.69 -6.54 -1.90
CA THR A 172 8.68 -5.47 -2.90
C THR A 172 10.08 -5.28 -3.46
N ALA A 173 10.20 -5.22 -4.78
CA ALA A 173 11.47 -4.95 -5.45
C ALA A 173 11.22 -4.15 -6.74
N GLY A 174 11.70 -2.90 -6.77
CA GLY A 174 11.47 -1.99 -7.88
C GLY A 174 9.96 -1.75 -8.12
N LYS A 175 9.46 -2.11 -9.31
CA LYS A 175 8.05 -1.94 -9.69
C LYS A 175 7.24 -3.24 -9.59
N LYS A 176 7.69 -4.16 -8.75
CA LYS A 176 7.10 -5.49 -8.55
C LYS A 176 6.90 -5.75 -7.07
N ALA A 177 5.87 -6.52 -6.76
CA ALA A 177 5.55 -6.95 -5.41
C ALA A 177 5.11 -8.41 -5.40
N VAL A 178 5.35 -9.10 -4.30
CA VAL A 178 4.73 -10.41 -4.03
C VAL A 178 3.65 -10.20 -2.99
N ILE A 179 2.44 -10.62 -3.33
CA ILE A 179 1.30 -10.57 -2.42
C ILE A 179 0.76 -11.96 -2.16
N ARG A 180 0.09 -12.11 -1.03
CA ARG A 180 -0.66 -13.30 -0.68
C ARG A 180 -2.09 -12.94 -0.33
N LEU A 181 -3.02 -13.67 -0.95
CA LEU A 181 -4.43 -13.67 -0.61
C LEU A 181 -4.76 -14.98 0.12
N GLY A 182 -5.55 -14.90 1.19
CA GLY A 182 -5.84 -16.08 2.02
C GLY A 182 -7.14 -15.99 2.80
N SER A 183 -7.32 -16.91 3.76
CA SER A 183 -8.47 -16.88 4.67
C SER A 183 -8.47 -15.59 5.47
N PRO A 184 -9.65 -15.03 5.78
CA PRO A 184 -9.72 -13.94 6.74
C PRO A 184 -9.12 -14.45 8.06
N LYS A 185 -8.23 -13.66 8.67
CA LYS A 185 -7.65 -14.01 9.99
C LYS A 185 -8.45 -13.30 11.08
N PRO A 186 -8.97 -14.02 12.09
CA PRO A 186 -9.61 -13.39 13.24
C PRO A 186 -8.66 -12.40 13.93
N GLY A 187 -9.18 -11.23 14.33
CA GLY A 187 -8.40 -10.19 15.03
C GLY A 187 -7.48 -9.35 14.14
N ALA A 188 -7.36 -9.67 12.85
CA ALA A 188 -6.65 -8.82 11.90
C ALA A 188 -7.43 -7.53 11.62
N GLY A 189 -6.69 -6.43 11.38
CA GLY A 189 -7.28 -5.19 10.90
C GLY A 189 -8.00 -5.40 9.57
N GLY A 190 -8.92 -4.50 9.20
CA GLY A 190 -9.63 -4.64 7.94
C GLY A 190 -10.22 -3.34 7.41
N ALA A 191 -10.50 -3.34 6.11
CA ALA A 191 -11.27 -2.31 5.43
C ALA A 191 -12.63 -2.87 5.09
N MET A 192 -13.66 -2.07 5.34
CA MET A 192 -14.94 -2.22 4.67
C MET A 192 -14.96 -1.29 3.47
N ILE A 193 -15.11 -1.88 2.30
CA ILE A 193 -15.15 -1.21 1.02
C ILE A 193 -16.57 -1.38 0.47
N SER A 194 -17.26 -0.25 0.30
CA SER A 194 -18.67 -0.15 -0.08
C SER A 194 -18.86 0.06 -1.58
#